data_AF-A0A7K3PXI0-F1
#
_entry.id   AF-A0A7K3PXI0-F1
#
_cell.length_a   1.000
_cell.length_b   1.000
_cell.length_c   1.000
_cell.angle_alpha   90.00
_cell.angle_beta   90.00
_cell.angle_gamma   90.00
#
_symmetry.space_group_name_H-M   'P 1'
#
loop_
_entity.id
_entity.type
_entity.pdbx_description
1 polymer ?
#
loop_
_entity_poly.entity_id
_entity_poly.type
_entity_poly.pdbx_seq_one_letter_code
_entity_poly.pdbx_strand_id
1 'polypeptide(L)'
;RPFRLALGVLAAACAGVVVTGLGWLVVQSGTGASEDTAGGSAADKSVVRPGSPTAGREAALVFGTPRYLACARLVAEGTVTAAEPVPGAARHRITLRVTKAYAPEESTGPTATFVLEDTLARLAPGDRVLVGVLRDRHSADTVITGDRNIATARTWITASLPESRTLTCG
;
A
#
# COMPACT_ATOMS: atom_id res chain seq x y z
N ARG A 1 38.55 24.55 -45.44
CA ARG A 1 38.35 23.38 -46.34
C ARG A 1 38.43 22.12 -45.48
N PRO A 2 37.54 21.15 -45.71
CA PRO A 2 36.64 20.65 -44.67
C PRO A 2 37.15 19.42 -43.91
N PHE A 3 36.92 19.40 -42.60
CA PHE A 3 37.02 18.18 -41.79
C PHE A 3 35.88 17.24 -42.16
N ARG A 4 36.27 16.00 -42.44
CA ARG A 4 35.46 14.95 -43.05
C ARG A 4 34.30 14.53 -42.14
N LEU A 5 33.11 14.48 -42.73
CA LEU A 5 32.02 13.61 -42.30
C LEU A 5 32.49 12.14 -42.34
N ALA A 6 32.26 11.41 -41.26
CA ALA A 6 32.19 9.96 -41.29
C ALA A 6 30.98 9.53 -40.44
N LEU A 7 29.89 9.19 -41.13
CA LEU A 7 28.75 8.46 -40.59
C LEU A 7 29.22 7.08 -40.10
N GLY A 8 28.90 6.74 -38.86
CA GLY A 8 29.14 5.42 -38.27
C GLY A 8 27.84 4.68 -37.95
N VAL A 9 27.40 3.89 -38.93
CA VAL A 9 26.70 2.58 -38.93
C VAL A 9 25.72 2.19 -37.81
N LEU A 10 24.55 1.75 -38.29
CA LEU A 10 23.37 1.18 -37.64
C LEU A 10 23.56 -0.29 -37.12
N ALA A 11 22.72 -0.64 -36.14
CA ALA A 11 22.10 -1.94 -35.86
C ALA A 11 22.87 -3.04 -35.08
N ALA A 12 22.29 -3.40 -33.93
CA ALA A 12 22.30 -4.77 -33.41
C ALA A 12 20.88 -5.10 -32.88
N ALA A 13 20.21 -6.03 -33.55
CA ALA A 13 18.91 -6.57 -33.17
C ALA A 13 19.10 -7.69 -32.13
N CYS A 14 18.34 -7.65 -31.04
CA CYS A 14 18.21 -8.78 -30.12
C CYS A 14 16.78 -9.34 -30.22
N ALA A 15 16.68 -10.57 -30.69
CA ALA A 15 15.47 -11.38 -30.71
C ALA A 15 15.47 -12.40 -29.57
N GLY A 16 14.27 -12.80 -29.12
CA GLY A 16 13.99 -13.94 -28.22
C GLY A 16 13.44 -13.52 -26.86
N VAL A 17 12.41 -14.14 -26.26
CA VAL A 17 11.69 -15.40 -26.47
C VAL A 17 10.27 -15.25 -25.89
N VAL A 18 9.27 -15.83 -26.55
CA VAL A 18 7.89 -15.98 -26.07
C VAL A 18 7.81 -17.07 -25.00
N VAL A 19 7.22 -16.77 -23.83
CA VAL A 19 6.81 -17.80 -22.86
C VAL A 19 5.28 -17.83 -22.86
N THR A 20 4.74 -18.86 -23.53
CA THR A 20 3.35 -19.28 -23.40
C THR A 20 3.21 -20.12 -22.14
N GLY A 21 2.56 -19.57 -21.12
CA GLY A 21 2.06 -20.33 -19.98
C GLY A 21 0.57 -20.62 -20.15
N LEU A 22 0.23 -21.74 -20.79
CA LEU A 22 -1.11 -22.33 -20.74
C LEU A 22 -1.15 -23.31 -19.55
N GLY A 23 -2.11 -23.12 -18.66
CA GLY A 23 -2.42 -24.00 -17.53
C GLY A 23 -2.94 -23.15 -16.36
N TRP A 24 -4.23 -23.16 -16.04
CA TRP A 24 -5.00 -24.35 -15.71
C TRP A 24 -6.50 -24.12 -15.98
N LEU A 25 -7.10 -25.05 -16.71
CA LEU A 25 -8.54 -25.23 -16.87
C LEU A 25 -8.97 -26.23 -15.79
N VAL A 26 -9.73 -25.79 -14.78
CA VAL A 26 -10.56 -26.69 -13.97
C VAL A 26 -12.00 -26.22 -14.11
N VAL A 27 -12.81 -27.16 -14.56
CA VAL A 27 -14.20 -26.98 -14.91
C VAL A 27 -15.05 -27.79 -13.92
N GLN A 28 -16.11 -27.12 -13.44
CA GLN A 28 -17.41 -27.64 -12.98
C GLN A 28 -17.54 -28.46 -11.69
N SER A 29 -18.28 -27.87 -10.75
CA SER A 29 -19.54 -28.35 -10.14
C SER A 29 -20.02 -27.20 -9.23
N GLY A 30 -21.26 -26.72 -9.16
CA GLY A 30 -22.58 -27.25 -9.44
C GLY A 30 -23.43 -26.91 -8.20
N THR A 31 -24.62 -26.30 -8.38
CA THR A 31 -25.67 -26.05 -7.35
C THR A 31 -25.29 -24.98 -6.31
N GLY A 32 -26.15 -24.10 -5.78
CA GLY A 32 -27.60 -23.91 -5.71
C GLY A 32 -27.80 -22.77 -4.68
N ALA A 33 -28.98 -22.15 -4.67
CA ALA A 33 -29.34 -21.01 -3.84
C ALA A 33 -29.11 -21.21 -2.32
N SER A 34 -28.76 -20.14 -1.62
CA SER A 34 -29.59 -19.52 -0.57
C SER A 34 -28.79 -18.48 0.23
N GLU A 35 -29.48 -17.39 0.51
CA GLU A 35 -29.16 -16.44 1.57
C GLU A 35 -29.07 -17.19 2.91
N ASP A 36 -28.11 -16.85 3.77
CA ASP A 36 -28.35 -16.67 5.20
C ASP A 36 -27.09 -16.21 5.94
N THR A 37 -27.37 -15.47 7.00
CA THR A 37 -26.50 -14.68 7.86
C THR A 37 -25.76 -15.56 8.87
N ALA A 38 -24.48 -15.29 9.10
CA ALA A 38 -23.76 -15.45 10.38
C ALA A 38 -22.34 -14.90 10.18
N GLY A 39 -21.82 -14.02 11.02
CA GLY A 39 -21.44 -14.36 12.38
C GLY A 39 -19.94 -14.63 12.39
N GLY A 40 -19.17 -13.78 13.08
CA GLY A 40 -17.74 -13.61 12.89
C GLY A 40 -16.85 -14.80 13.27
N SER A 41 -15.59 -14.75 12.84
CA SER A 41 -14.41 -14.80 13.71
C SER A 41 -13.13 -14.91 12.88
N ALA A 42 -12.06 -14.31 13.41
CA ALA A 42 -10.64 -14.52 13.08
C ALA A 42 -10.19 -14.23 11.64
N ALA A 43 -9.76 -12.99 11.39
CA ALA A 43 -8.68 -12.76 10.43
C ALA A 43 -7.39 -12.64 11.23
N ASP A 44 -6.64 -13.75 11.15
CA ASP A 44 -5.30 -13.95 11.64
C ASP A 44 -4.38 -12.77 11.30
N LYS A 45 -3.38 -12.57 12.15
CA LYS A 45 -2.45 -11.43 12.10
C LYS A 45 -1.54 -11.67 10.90
N SER A 46 -1.97 -11.23 9.71
CA SER A 46 -1.16 -11.31 8.51
C SER A 46 -0.03 -10.30 8.62
N VAL A 47 1.08 -10.73 9.19
CA VAL A 47 2.36 -10.03 9.08
C VAL A 47 2.80 -10.17 7.62
N VAL A 48 2.43 -9.20 6.81
CA VAL A 48 2.87 -9.08 5.42
C VAL A 48 4.38 -8.84 5.43
N ARG A 49 5.17 -9.80 4.92
CA ARG A 49 6.60 -9.60 4.71
C ARG A 49 6.82 -8.59 3.56
N PRO A 50 7.61 -7.53 3.75
CA PRO A 50 7.98 -6.64 2.67
C PRO A 50 8.74 -7.41 1.57
N GLY A 51 8.33 -7.29 0.31
CA GLY A 51 9.11 -7.76 -0.85
C GLY A 51 8.51 -8.87 -1.72
N SER A 52 7.33 -9.44 -1.40
CA SER A 52 6.63 -10.37 -2.31
C SER A 52 5.68 -9.63 -3.27
N PRO A 53 5.54 -10.02 -4.55
CA PRO A 53 4.55 -9.46 -5.46
C PRO A 53 3.09 -9.63 -4.99
N THR A 54 2.81 -10.58 -4.08
CA THR A 54 1.51 -10.74 -3.41
C THR A 54 1.31 -9.81 -2.21
N ALA A 55 2.39 -9.30 -1.62
CA ALA A 55 2.35 -8.40 -0.46
C ALA A 55 1.59 -7.10 -0.77
N GLY A 56 1.70 -6.60 -2.01
CA GLY A 56 0.96 -5.42 -2.47
C GLY A 56 -0.55 -5.65 -2.59
N ARG A 57 -1.00 -6.88 -2.91
CA ARG A 57 -2.42 -7.24 -2.99
C ARG A 57 -3.01 -7.45 -1.61
N GLU A 58 -2.30 -8.16 -0.73
CA GLU A 58 -2.75 -8.40 0.65
C GLU A 58 -2.78 -7.09 1.45
N ALA A 59 -1.75 -6.24 1.35
CA ALA A 59 -1.75 -4.94 2.02
C ALA A 59 -2.81 -3.98 1.43
N ALA A 60 -3.10 -4.05 0.13
CA ALA A 60 -4.20 -3.30 -0.47
C ALA A 60 -5.58 -3.80 -0.01
N LEU A 61 -5.73 -5.10 0.28
CA LEU A 61 -6.95 -5.64 0.89
C LEU A 61 -7.13 -5.15 2.33
N VAL A 62 -6.05 -4.93 3.09
CA VAL A 62 -6.11 -4.33 4.44
C VAL A 62 -6.50 -2.85 4.37
N PHE A 63 -5.77 -2.04 3.59
CA PHE A 63 -6.04 -0.60 3.43
C PHE A 63 -7.38 -0.29 2.76
N GLY A 64 -7.79 -1.14 1.83
CA GLY A 64 -8.89 -0.88 0.91
C GLY A 64 -10.25 -1.27 1.44
N THR A 65 -10.41 -1.75 2.68
CA THR A 65 -11.77 -2.01 3.18
C THR A 65 -12.48 -0.70 3.51
N PRO A 66 -13.75 -0.53 3.11
CA PRO A 66 -14.55 0.64 3.47
C PRO A 66 -14.56 0.91 4.98
N ARG A 67 -14.63 -0.15 5.79
CA ARG A 67 -14.59 -0.05 7.27
C ARG A 67 -13.27 0.50 7.81
N TYR A 68 -12.14 0.03 7.28
CA TYR A 68 -10.84 0.55 7.68
C TYR A 68 -10.76 2.05 7.42
N LEU A 69 -11.16 2.49 6.22
CA LEU A 69 -11.14 3.90 5.82
C LEU A 69 -12.08 4.77 6.69
N ALA A 70 -13.24 4.24 7.09
CA ALA A 70 -14.16 4.94 8.00
C ALA A 70 -13.56 5.14 9.41
N CYS A 71 -12.83 4.14 9.89
CA CYS A 71 -12.17 4.14 11.21
C CYS A 71 -10.78 4.76 11.22
N ALA A 72 -10.19 5.07 10.07
CA ALA A 72 -8.89 5.70 10.00
C ALA A 72 -8.97 7.21 10.31
N ARG A 73 -7.99 7.70 11.08
CA ARG A 73 -7.72 9.14 11.24
C ARG A 73 -6.69 9.66 10.25
N LEU A 74 -5.88 8.75 9.70
CA LEU A 74 -4.92 9.07 8.66
C LEU A 74 -4.81 7.90 7.69
N VAL A 75 -5.06 8.16 6.41
CA VAL A 75 -4.57 7.34 5.30
C VAL A 75 -3.91 8.26 4.30
N ALA A 76 -2.59 8.16 4.16
CA ALA A 76 -1.83 9.14 3.38
C ALA A 76 -0.62 8.53 2.67
N GLU A 77 -0.39 9.01 1.45
CA GLU A 77 0.86 8.83 0.73
C GLU A 77 1.81 9.98 1.00
N GLY A 78 3.10 9.68 1.11
CA GLY A 78 4.11 10.72 1.27
C GLY A 78 5.53 10.20 1.15
N THR A 79 6.46 11.09 1.49
CA THR A 79 7.88 10.77 1.63
C THR A 79 8.30 10.95 3.07
N VAL A 80 8.98 9.97 3.63
CA VAL A 80 9.55 10.07 4.98
C VAL A 80 10.64 11.14 4.96
N THR A 81 10.54 12.11 5.86
CA THR A 81 11.53 13.18 6.02
C THR A 81 12.37 13.01 7.29
N ALA A 82 11.85 12.30 8.29
CA ALA A 82 12.60 11.92 9.49
C ALA A 82 12.10 10.57 10.04
N ALA A 83 13.02 9.81 10.62
CA ALA A 83 12.73 8.59 11.37
C ALA A 83 13.60 8.58 12.64
N GLU A 84 13.03 9.01 13.75
CA GLU A 84 13.74 9.19 15.02
C GLU A 84 13.45 8.01 15.95
N PRO A 85 14.46 7.33 16.52
CA PRO A 85 14.22 6.26 17.47
C PRO A 85 13.53 6.80 18.72
N VAL A 86 12.57 6.04 19.27
CA VAL A 86 11.97 6.35 20.56
C VAL A 86 12.78 5.67 21.67
N PRO A 87 13.37 6.42 22.63
CA PRO A 87 14.20 5.83 23.67
C PRO A 87 13.49 4.71 24.45
N GLY A 88 14.19 3.59 24.64
CA GLY A 88 13.68 2.45 25.43
C GLY A 88 12.57 1.64 24.74
N ALA A 89 12.32 1.83 23.44
CA ALA A 89 11.30 1.08 22.69
C ALA A 89 11.79 0.71 21.28
N ALA A 90 11.33 -0.43 20.77
CA ALA A 90 11.62 -0.89 19.40
C ALA A 90 10.68 -0.22 18.39
N ARG A 91 10.71 1.12 18.34
CA ARG A 91 9.82 1.92 17.51
C ARG A 91 10.45 3.27 17.15
N HIS A 92 9.97 3.86 16.07
CA HIS A 92 10.43 5.15 15.57
C HIS A 92 9.29 6.16 15.49
N ARG A 93 9.59 7.43 15.77
CA ARG A 93 8.73 8.56 15.39
C ARG A 93 9.04 8.92 13.95
N ILE A 94 8.05 8.79 13.09
CA ILE A 94 8.16 9.08 11.67
C ILE A 94 7.56 10.46 11.39
N THR A 95 8.29 11.28 10.65
CA THR A 95 7.77 12.51 10.04
C THR A 95 7.59 12.27 8.55
N LEU A 96 6.37 12.46 8.07
CA LEU A 96 5.98 12.22 6.69
C LEU A 96 5.59 13.54 6.04
N ARG A 97 6.23 13.91 4.93
CA ARG A 97 5.71 14.94 4.04
C ARG A 97 4.59 14.32 3.21
N VAL A 98 3.36 14.76 3.47
CA VAL A 98 2.15 14.24 2.83
C VAL A 98 2.07 14.76 1.40
N THR A 99 1.94 13.85 0.44
CA THR A 99 1.68 14.19 -0.98
C THR A 99 0.23 13.97 -1.36
N LYS A 100 -0.47 13.07 -0.66
CA LYS A 100 -1.91 12.83 -0.85
C LYS A 100 -2.52 12.22 0.41
N ALA A 101 -3.64 12.77 0.86
CA ALA A 101 -4.43 12.20 1.95
C ALA A 101 -5.77 11.65 1.39
N TYR A 102 -6.22 10.53 1.93
CA TYR A 102 -7.46 9.83 1.55
C TYR A 102 -8.52 9.89 2.65
N ALA A 103 -8.09 9.69 3.89
CA ALA A 103 -8.92 9.82 5.09
C ALA A 103 -8.18 10.69 6.11
N PRO A 104 -8.12 12.02 5.89
CA PRO A 104 -7.52 12.94 6.83
C PRO A 104 -8.48 13.23 8.00
N GLU A 105 -7.96 13.35 9.21
CA GLU A 105 -8.62 14.23 10.20
C GLU A 105 -8.61 15.67 9.69
N GLU A 106 -9.59 16.46 10.15
CA GLU A 106 -9.95 17.79 9.59
C GLU A 106 -8.75 18.74 9.36
N SER A 107 -7.64 18.55 10.07
CA SER A 107 -6.43 19.37 9.99
C SER A 107 -5.18 18.63 9.51
N THR A 108 -5.29 17.58 8.68
CA THR A 108 -4.10 16.92 8.13
C THR A 108 -3.35 17.88 7.20
N GLY A 109 -2.32 18.53 7.74
CA GLY A 109 -1.46 19.47 7.03
C GLY A 109 -0.49 18.80 6.05
N PRO A 110 0.45 19.56 5.48
CA PRO A 110 1.46 19.03 4.54
C PRO A 110 2.45 18.05 5.20
N THR A 111 2.40 17.91 6.52
CA THR A 111 3.25 17.02 7.31
C THR A 111 2.39 16.25 8.31
N ALA A 112 2.66 14.95 8.45
CA ALA A 112 2.06 14.09 9.44
C ALA A 112 3.15 13.43 10.29
N THR A 113 2.88 13.24 11.58
CA THR A 113 3.78 12.56 12.52
C THR A 113 3.04 11.42 13.20
N PHE A 114 3.66 10.25 13.24
CA PHE A 114 3.12 9.05 13.88
C PHE A 114 4.25 8.17 14.41
N VAL A 115 3.91 7.25 15.31
CA VAL A 115 4.85 6.22 15.78
C VAL A 115 4.73 5.00 14.87
N LEU A 116 5.85 4.37 14.54
CA LEU A 116 5.91 3.13 13.78
C LEU A 116 6.70 2.09 14.57
N GLU A 117 6.08 0.94 14.84
CA GLU A 117 6.74 -0.18 15.50
C GLU A 117 7.71 -0.88 14.53
N ASP A 118 8.91 -1.22 14.99
CA ASP A 118 9.97 -1.81 14.16
C ASP A 118 9.58 -3.18 13.58
N THR A 119 8.62 -3.86 14.23
CA THR A 119 8.06 -5.13 13.77
C THR A 119 7.20 -4.99 12.51
N LEU A 120 6.65 -3.80 12.24
CA LEU A 120 5.87 -3.53 11.03
C LEU A 120 6.80 -3.17 9.86
N ALA A 121 7.66 -2.17 10.06
CA ALA A 121 8.66 -1.76 9.08
C ALA A 121 9.72 -0.88 9.72
N ARG A 122 10.91 -0.84 9.12
CA ARG A 122 11.91 0.21 9.37
C ARG A 122 11.96 1.11 8.15
N LEU A 123 11.65 2.39 8.37
CA LEU A 123 11.66 3.41 7.33
C LEU A 123 12.86 4.34 7.51
N ALA A 124 13.42 4.80 6.40
CA ALA A 124 14.48 5.79 6.35
C ALA A 124 13.98 7.08 5.67
N PRO A 125 14.59 8.24 5.96
CA PRO A 125 14.36 9.45 5.17
C PRO A 125 14.56 9.21 3.67
N GLY A 126 13.61 9.67 2.85
CA GLY A 126 13.55 9.43 1.41
C GLY A 126 12.60 8.31 0.99
N ASP A 127 12.20 7.42 1.91
CA ASP A 127 11.27 6.34 1.58
C ASP A 127 9.90 6.88 1.17
N ARG A 128 9.37 6.35 0.07
CA ARG A 128 7.99 6.60 -0.36
C ARG A 128 7.07 5.56 0.24
N VAL A 129 6.05 6.04 0.95
CA VAL A 129 5.17 5.19 1.73
C VAL A 129 3.71 5.60 1.58
N LEU A 130 2.84 4.62 1.76
CA LEU A 130 1.43 4.80 2.08
C LEU A 130 1.23 4.28 3.51
N VAL A 131 0.74 5.14 4.40
CA VAL A 131 0.55 4.84 5.82
C VAL A 131 -0.93 4.91 6.19
N GLY A 132 -1.33 4.05 7.12
CA GLY A 132 -2.64 4.03 7.74
C GLY A 132 -2.52 4.11 9.26
N VAL A 133 -3.37 4.92 9.86
CA VAL A 133 -3.49 5.09 11.31
C VAL A 133 -4.97 5.11 11.69
N LEU A 134 -5.39 4.13 12.47
CA LEU A 134 -6.73 4.10 13.05
C LEU A 134 -6.96 5.20 14.10
N ARG A 135 -8.23 5.63 14.25
CA ARG A 135 -8.67 6.69 15.18
C ARG A 135 -8.29 6.38 16.65
N ASP A 136 -8.38 5.12 17.06
CA ASP A 136 -8.07 4.64 18.41
C ASP A 136 -6.57 4.38 18.64
N ARG A 137 -5.72 4.66 17.64
CA ARG A 137 -4.28 4.33 17.68
C ARG A 137 -3.39 5.55 17.51
N HIS A 138 -2.34 5.59 18.33
CA HIS A 138 -1.26 6.57 18.22
C HIS A 138 -0.15 6.14 17.24
N SER A 139 -0.03 4.84 16.98
CA SER A 139 0.92 4.25 16.05
C SER A 139 0.26 3.88 14.73
N ALA A 140 1.03 3.95 13.64
CA ALA A 140 0.63 3.35 12.38
C ALA A 140 0.43 1.85 12.56
N ASP A 141 -0.71 1.35 12.08
CA ASP A 141 -1.06 -0.07 12.08
C ASP A 141 -0.74 -0.73 10.73
N THR A 142 -0.65 0.06 9.66
CA THR A 142 -0.35 -0.43 8.32
C THR A 142 0.60 0.51 7.57
N VAL A 143 1.60 -0.06 6.89
CA VAL A 143 2.55 0.65 6.04
C VAL A 143 2.77 -0.14 4.76
N ILE A 144 2.70 0.53 3.61
CA ILE A 144 3.13 -0.01 2.31
C ILE A 144 4.30 0.82 1.80
N THR A 145 5.33 0.12 1.34
CA THR A 145 6.47 0.70 0.63
C THR A 145 6.53 0.21 -0.83
N GLY A 146 7.21 0.97 -1.67
CA GLY A 146 7.42 0.66 -3.09
C GLY A 146 6.29 1.12 -4.00
N ASP A 147 6.67 1.78 -5.11
CA ASP A 147 5.73 2.51 -5.98
C ASP A 147 4.61 1.64 -6.57
N ARG A 148 4.91 0.41 -6.98
CA ARG A 148 3.92 -0.51 -7.56
C ARG A 148 2.86 -0.93 -6.54
N ASN A 149 3.27 -1.18 -5.29
CA ASN A 149 2.37 -1.57 -4.22
C ASN A 149 1.49 -0.38 -3.81
N ILE A 150 2.10 0.81 -3.68
CA ILE A 150 1.37 2.06 -3.39
C ILE A 150 0.34 2.35 -4.47
N ALA A 151 0.71 2.23 -5.75
CA ALA A 151 -0.22 2.43 -6.87
C ALA A 151 -1.39 1.43 -6.86
N THR A 152 -1.12 0.18 -6.50
CA THR A 152 -2.16 -0.85 -6.35
C THR A 152 -3.11 -0.48 -5.21
N ALA A 153 -2.59 -0.18 -4.02
CA ALA A 153 -3.39 0.21 -2.86
C ALA A 153 -4.20 1.48 -3.11
N ARG A 154 -3.63 2.48 -3.80
CA ARG A 154 -4.33 3.70 -4.22
C ARG A 154 -5.61 3.39 -4.99
N THR A 155 -5.57 2.46 -5.93
CA THR A 155 -6.73 2.08 -6.74
C THR A 155 -7.84 1.51 -5.85
N TRP A 156 -7.49 0.60 -4.93
CA TRP A 156 -8.44 0.00 -3.99
C TRP A 156 -9.03 1.02 -3.02
N ILE A 157 -8.17 1.87 -2.41
CA ILE A 157 -8.62 2.93 -1.51
C ILE A 157 -9.62 3.85 -2.23
N THR A 158 -9.28 4.28 -3.44
CA THR A 158 -10.13 5.20 -4.21
C THR A 158 -11.48 4.57 -4.54
N ALA A 159 -11.52 3.28 -4.85
CA ALA A 159 -12.76 2.55 -5.12
C ALA A 159 -13.64 2.40 -3.86
N SER A 160 -13.03 2.22 -2.69
CA SER A 160 -13.74 1.99 -1.42
C SER A 160 -14.14 3.27 -0.67
N LEU A 161 -13.54 4.41 -1.02
CA LEU A 161 -13.80 5.69 -0.36
C LEU A 161 -15.29 6.09 -0.34
N PRO A 162 -16.08 5.97 -1.42
CA PRO A 162 -17.49 6.32 -1.39
C PRO A 162 -18.29 5.53 -0.35
N GLU A 163 -18.09 4.21 -0.29
CA GLU A 163 -18.76 3.36 0.70
C GLU A 163 -18.28 3.66 2.12
N SER A 164 -16.99 3.93 2.32
CA SER A 164 -16.47 4.27 3.66
C SER A 164 -17.15 5.48 4.29
N ARG A 165 -17.62 6.43 3.47
CA ARG A 165 -18.29 7.66 3.93
C ARG A 165 -19.71 7.43 4.44
N THR A 166 -20.31 6.27 4.13
CA THR A 166 -21.64 5.90 4.65
C THR A 166 -21.57 5.10 5.94
N LEU A 167 -20.36 4.70 6.35
CA LEU A 167 -20.12 3.89 7.52
C LEU A 167 -19.73 4.75 8.72
N THR A 168 -20.17 4.32 9.90
CA THR A 168 -19.66 4.82 11.19
C THR A 168 -18.59 3.88 11.71
N CYS A 169 -17.61 4.42 12.44
CA CYS A 169 -16.67 3.60 13.20
C CYS A 169 -17.32 3.18 14.53
N GLY A 170 -17.52 1.87 14.76
CA GLY A 170 -18.19 1.34 15.95
C GLY A 170 -18.28 -0.18 15.94
#